data_AF-A0A3D3RG60-F1
#
_entry.id   AF-A0A3D3RG60-F1
#
_cell.length_a   1.000
_cell.length_b   1.000
_cell.length_c   1.000
_cell.angle_alpha   90.00
_cell.angle_beta   90.00
_cell.angle_gamma   90.00
#
_symmetry.space_group_name_H-M   'P 1'
#
loop_
_entity.id
_entity.type
_entity.pdbx_description
1 polymer ?
#
loop_
_entity_poly.entity_id
_entity_poly.type
_entity_poly.pdbx_seq_one_letter_code
_entity_poly.pdbx_strand_id
1 'polypeptide(L)'
;MLKKGEADPTYGSFEYRDQIVQFQPDGDLRDYEDVPLNADTARGANVDLLNESFFAEEVRPYHDDAWIDRGKKDKRDGEVGLIGYEIPINQYFHEYDTPRDLVEIDNEINELKREILQLLSEVQS
;
A
#
# COMPACT_ATOMS: atom_id res chain seq x y z
N MET A 1 9.38 10.53 -26.03
CA MET A 1 10.41 11.55 -26.34
C MET A 1 11.69 10.86 -26.80
N LEU A 2 12.50 11.47 -27.68
CA LEU A 2 13.81 10.92 -28.06
C LEU A 2 14.82 11.09 -26.91
N LYS A 3 15.54 10.02 -26.58
CA LYS A 3 16.58 10.01 -25.55
C LYS A 3 17.95 9.81 -26.20
N LYS A 4 18.96 10.48 -25.65
CA LYS A 4 20.38 10.21 -25.97
C LYS A 4 20.91 9.18 -24.97
N GLY A 5 21.60 8.16 -25.46
CA GLY A 5 22.16 7.08 -24.63
C GLY A 5 21.77 5.71 -25.16
N GLU A 6 21.98 4.70 -24.33
CA GLU A 6 21.55 3.32 -24.59
C GLU A 6 20.11 3.09 -24.11
N ALA A 7 19.47 2.04 -24.63
CA ALA A 7 18.17 1.61 -24.13
C ALA A 7 18.33 1.07 -22.70
N ASP A 8 17.42 1.46 -21.82
CA ASP A 8 17.34 1.00 -20.44
C ASP A 8 15.85 0.72 -20.14
N PRO A 9 15.37 -0.49 -20.47
CA PRO A 9 13.96 -0.85 -20.32
C PRO A 9 13.50 -0.76 -18.87
N THR A 10 14.38 -1.04 -17.91
CA THR A 10 14.09 -0.95 -16.47
C THR A 10 13.63 0.46 -16.07
N TYR A 11 14.12 1.49 -16.77
CA TYR A 11 13.78 2.89 -16.52
C TYR A 11 13.02 3.56 -17.68
N GLY A 12 12.35 2.76 -18.51
CA GLY A 12 11.40 3.23 -19.51
C GLY A 12 12.03 3.80 -20.78
N SER A 13 13.30 3.50 -21.06
CA SER A 13 13.96 3.85 -22.33
C SER A 13 14.08 2.63 -23.22
N PHE A 14 13.44 2.65 -24.39
CA PHE A 14 13.33 1.50 -25.29
C PHE A 14 13.91 1.82 -26.66
N GLU A 15 14.46 0.80 -27.32
CA GLU A 15 14.81 0.89 -28.74
C GLU A 15 13.56 0.74 -29.60
N TYR A 16 13.29 1.71 -30.47
CA TYR A 16 12.17 1.70 -31.39
C TYR A 16 12.59 2.35 -32.70
N ARG A 17 12.59 1.57 -33.79
CA ARG A 17 12.96 2.03 -35.15
C ARG A 17 14.35 2.70 -35.17
N ASP A 18 15.36 2.02 -34.62
CA ASP A 18 16.76 2.50 -34.53
C ASP A 18 16.92 3.81 -33.73
N GLN A 19 15.97 4.13 -32.87
CA GLN A 19 15.99 5.31 -31.99
C GLN A 19 15.67 4.91 -30.56
N ILE A 20 16.30 5.57 -29.59
CA ILE A 20 15.93 5.41 -28.19
C ILE A 20 14.79 6.36 -27.87
N VAL A 21 13.67 5.78 -27.45
CA VAL A 21 12.45 6.51 -27.11
C VAL A 21 12.03 6.20 -25.68
N GLN A 22 11.41 7.19 -25.04
CA GLN A 22 10.65 7.01 -23.81
C GLN A 22 9.17 7.19 -24.13
N PHE A 23 8.36 6.19 -23.81
CA PHE A 23 6.91 6.26 -23.95
C PHE A 23 6.31 7.15 -22.86
N GLN A 24 5.15 7.74 -23.15
CA GLN A 24 4.40 8.47 -22.14
C GLN A 24 3.69 7.44 -21.26
N PRO A 25 3.87 7.45 -19.92
CA PRO A 25 3.12 6.56 -19.04
C PRO A 25 1.64 6.90 -19.08
N ASP A 26 0.79 5.86 -19.03
CA ASP A 26 -0.62 6.02 -18.72
C ASP A 26 -0.78 6.37 -17.23
N GLY A 27 -1.55 7.41 -16.93
CA GLY A 27 -1.77 7.86 -15.56
C GLY A 27 -2.66 6.91 -14.77
N ASP A 28 -3.59 6.23 -15.45
CA ASP A 28 -4.58 5.35 -14.82
C ASP A 28 -4.01 3.97 -14.48
N LEU A 29 -2.89 3.59 -15.11
CA LEU A 29 -2.18 2.32 -14.88
C LEU A 29 -0.96 2.49 -13.96
N ARG A 30 -0.80 3.65 -13.32
CA ARG A 30 0.33 3.90 -12.42
C ARG A 30 0.08 3.23 -11.08
N ASP A 31 0.96 2.33 -10.71
CA ASP A 31 0.94 1.68 -9.40
C ASP A 31 2.25 1.90 -8.61
N TYR A 32 2.28 1.42 -7.38
CA TYR A 32 3.46 1.39 -6.51
C TYR A 32 3.60 0.04 -5.84
N GLU A 33 4.86 -0.37 -5.63
CA GLU A 33 5.19 -1.61 -4.95
C GLU A 33 5.86 -1.30 -3.61
N ASP A 34 5.51 -2.08 -2.59
CA ASP A 34 6.14 -2.02 -1.28
C ASP A 34 7.36 -2.94 -1.25
N VAL A 35 8.56 -2.36 -1.40
CA VAL A 35 9.82 -3.10 -1.41
C VAL A 35 10.37 -3.24 0.02
N PRO A 36 10.52 -4.48 0.56
CA PRO A 36 11.00 -4.66 1.92
C PRO A 36 12.43 -4.16 2.11
N LEU A 37 12.63 -3.28 3.09
CA LEU A 37 13.96 -2.75 3.44
C LEU A 37 14.62 -3.59 4.53
N ASN A 38 15.94 -3.75 4.44
CA ASN A 38 16.78 -4.31 5.50
C ASN A 38 17.50 -3.18 6.25
N ALA A 39 18.28 -3.53 7.28
CA ALA A 39 18.94 -2.53 8.13
C ALA A 39 19.93 -1.61 7.37
N ASP A 40 20.53 -2.11 6.28
CA ASP A 40 21.48 -1.34 5.47
C ASP A 40 20.75 -0.47 4.45
N THR A 41 19.75 -1.01 3.74
CA THR A 41 18.98 -0.27 2.73
C THR A 41 18.05 0.77 3.36
N ALA A 42 17.55 0.52 4.58
CA ALA A 42 16.81 1.50 5.37
C ALA A 42 17.63 2.75 5.74
N ARG A 43 18.96 2.70 5.59
CA ARG A 43 19.87 3.85 5.76
C ARG A 43 20.25 4.52 4.44
N GLY A 44 19.61 4.14 3.34
CA GLY A 44 19.85 4.66 1.99
C GLY A 44 21.00 3.96 1.25
N ALA A 45 21.52 2.84 1.74
CA ALA A 45 22.59 2.12 1.04
C ALA A 45 22.01 1.15 0.01
N ASN A 46 22.40 1.30 -1.27
CA ASN A 46 22.04 0.39 -2.37
C ASN A 46 20.52 0.22 -2.57
N VAL A 47 19.74 1.28 -2.38
CA VAL A 47 18.28 1.25 -2.56
C VAL A 47 17.92 1.04 -4.03
N ASP A 48 18.61 1.71 -4.97
CA ASP A 48 18.40 1.49 -6.40
C ASP A 48 18.58 0.01 -6.79
N LEU A 49 19.66 -0.64 -6.32
CA LEU A 49 19.92 -2.05 -6.60
C LEU A 49 18.83 -2.97 -6.02
N LEU A 50 18.38 -2.69 -4.79
CA LEU A 50 17.29 -3.45 -4.18
C LEU A 50 16.01 -3.33 -5.00
N ASN A 51 15.65 -2.12 -5.43
CA ASN A 51 14.47 -1.87 -6.23
C ASN A 51 14.55 -2.55 -7.60
N GLU A 52 15.70 -2.49 -8.26
CA GLU A 52 15.94 -3.16 -9.54
C GLU A 52 15.81 -4.69 -9.43
N SER A 53 16.39 -5.29 -8.37
CA SER A 53 16.27 -6.73 -8.10
C SER A 53 14.82 -7.13 -7.84
N PHE A 54 14.12 -6.39 -6.97
CA PHE A 54 12.71 -6.66 -6.67
C PHE A 54 11.84 -6.53 -7.93
N PHE A 55 12.03 -5.46 -8.71
CA PHE A 55 11.30 -5.25 -9.95
C PHE A 55 11.51 -6.39 -10.96
N ALA A 56 12.74 -6.91 -11.08
CA ALA A 56 13.03 -8.01 -11.99
C ALA A 56 12.40 -9.35 -11.56
N GLU A 57 12.29 -9.60 -10.26
CA GLU A 57 11.79 -10.86 -9.69
C GLU A 57 10.27 -10.87 -9.51
N GLU A 58 9.69 -9.78 -9.03
CA GLU A 58 8.30 -9.74 -8.57
C GLU A 58 7.37 -8.94 -9.47
N VAL A 59 7.87 -8.01 -10.30
CA VAL A 59 7.01 -7.15 -11.15
C VAL A 59 7.08 -7.58 -12.61
N ARG A 60 8.29 -7.59 -13.17
CA ARG A 60 8.52 -7.83 -14.59
C ARG A 60 7.93 -9.14 -15.12
N PRO A 61 7.92 -10.27 -14.38
CA PRO A 61 7.32 -11.52 -14.88
C PRO A 61 5.81 -11.45 -15.09
N TYR A 62 5.13 -10.51 -14.45
CA TYR A 62 3.68 -10.35 -14.53
C TYR A 62 3.28 -9.12 -15.37
N HIS A 63 4.16 -8.13 -15.49
CA HIS A 63 3.93 -6.88 -16.21
C HIS A 63 5.10 -6.57 -17.16
N ASP A 64 5.03 -7.09 -18.39
CA ASP A 64 6.08 -6.93 -19.41
C ASP A 64 6.28 -5.46 -19.86
N ASP A 65 5.24 -4.64 -19.73
CA ASP A 65 5.23 -3.23 -20.11
C ASP A 65 5.52 -2.28 -18.94
N ALA A 66 5.81 -2.80 -17.75
CA ALA A 66 6.17 -1.99 -16.60
C ALA A 66 7.62 -1.47 -16.69
N TRP A 67 7.86 -0.32 -16.07
CA TRP A 67 9.20 0.22 -15.83
C TRP A 67 9.21 1.11 -14.58
N ILE A 68 10.38 1.31 -14.00
CA ILE A 68 10.59 2.13 -12.81
C ILE A 68 10.68 3.61 -13.21
N ASP A 69 9.93 4.47 -12.51
CA ASP A 69 10.05 5.92 -12.68
C ASP A 69 11.28 6.48 -11.95
N ARG A 70 12.38 6.66 -12.69
CA ARG A 70 13.65 7.25 -12.19
C ARG A 70 13.48 8.66 -11.60
N GLY A 71 12.39 9.36 -11.93
CA GLY A 71 12.11 10.71 -11.43
C GLY A 71 11.59 10.74 -9.99
N LYS A 72 11.04 9.63 -9.49
CA LYS A 72 10.57 9.53 -8.11
C LYS A 72 11.72 9.11 -7.21
N LYS A 73 12.29 10.10 -6.53
CA LYS A 73 13.42 9.92 -5.63
C LYS A 73 13.10 10.37 -4.22
N ASP A 74 13.67 9.67 -3.24
CA ASP A 74 13.57 10.08 -1.85
C ASP A 74 14.47 11.28 -1.61
N LYS A 75 14.03 12.20 -0.74
CA LYS A 75 14.74 13.46 -0.49
C LYS A 75 15.97 13.27 0.41
N ARG A 76 16.06 12.16 1.14
CA ARG A 76 17.07 11.92 2.17
C ARG A 76 18.31 11.25 1.59
N ASP A 77 18.13 10.25 0.74
CA ASP A 77 19.24 9.51 0.11
C ASP A 77 19.43 9.86 -1.38
N GLY A 78 18.39 10.37 -2.07
CA GLY A 78 18.44 10.68 -3.50
C GLY A 78 18.28 9.47 -4.41
N GLU A 79 18.01 8.30 -3.85
CA GLU A 79 17.76 7.04 -4.53
C GLU A 79 16.30 6.97 -5.02
N VAL A 80 16.01 6.05 -5.93
CA VAL A 80 14.67 5.85 -6.50
C VAL A 80 13.73 5.23 -5.47
N GLY A 81 12.48 5.65 -5.49
CA GLY A 81 11.46 5.25 -4.52
C GLY A 81 11.29 6.27 -3.38
N LEU A 82 10.38 5.98 -2.46
CA LEU A 82 10.16 6.78 -1.26
C LEU A 82 10.32 5.86 -0.06
N ILE A 83 11.14 6.25 0.92
CA ILE A 83 11.34 5.43 2.11
C ILE A 83 10.26 5.75 3.14
N GLY A 84 9.46 4.74 3.48
CA GLY A 84 8.41 4.80 4.50
C GLY A 84 8.57 3.72 5.56
N TYR A 85 7.93 3.93 6.71
CA TYR A 85 7.73 2.89 7.73
C TYR A 85 6.24 2.75 7.96
N GLU A 86 5.73 1.53 7.86
CA GLU A 86 4.42 1.19 8.39
C GLU A 86 4.60 0.70 9.84
N ILE A 87 3.83 1.28 10.76
CA ILE A 87 3.73 0.77 12.13
C ILE A 87 2.35 0.12 12.22
N PRO A 88 2.25 -1.22 12.19
CA PRO A 88 0.96 -1.90 12.24
C PRO A 88 0.44 -1.90 13.69
N ILE A 89 -0.04 -0.74 14.14
CA ILE A 89 -0.52 -0.53 15.51
C ILE A 89 -1.62 -1.54 15.84
N ASN A 90 -2.57 -1.76 14.93
CA ASN A 90 -3.67 -2.69 15.15
C ASN A 90 -3.23 -4.16 15.23
N GLN A 91 -2.08 -4.53 14.66
CA GLN A 91 -1.61 -5.91 14.75
C GLN A 91 -0.95 -6.21 16.11
N TYR A 92 -0.16 -5.25 16.62
CA TYR A 92 0.65 -5.46 17.83
C TYR A 92 0.05 -4.86 19.10
N PHE A 93 -0.81 -3.86 18.98
CA PHE A 93 -1.38 -3.10 20.10
C PHE A 93 -2.90 -3.27 20.22
N HIS A 94 -3.50 -4.15 19.42
CA HIS A 94 -4.90 -4.51 19.62
C HIS A 94 -5.03 -5.43 20.84
N GLU A 95 -5.51 -4.87 21.93
CA GLU A 95 -5.99 -5.65 23.05
C GLU A 95 -7.35 -6.25 22.67
N TYR A 96 -7.47 -7.57 22.77
CA TYR A 96 -8.73 -8.24 22.53
C TYR A 96 -9.72 -7.89 23.65
N ASP A 97 -10.69 -7.03 23.35
CA ASP A 97 -11.84 -6.84 24.23
C ASP A 97 -12.74 -8.07 24.16
N THR A 98 -12.88 -8.74 25.29
CA THR A 98 -13.76 -9.90 25.38
C THR A 98 -15.21 -9.41 25.19
N PRO A 99 -15.97 -9.97 24.23
CA PRO A 99 -17.37 -9.60 24.04
C PRO A 99 -18.16 -9.75 25.35
N ARG A 100 -19.15 -8.88 25.55
CA ARG A 100 -20.09 -8.98 26.68
C ARG A 100 -20.77 -10.36 26.68
N ASP A 101 -21.10 -10.86 27.87
CA ASP A 101 -21.75 -12.16 28.01
C ASP A 101 -23.13 -12.17 27.35
N LEU A 102 -23.48 -13.27 26.68
CA LEU A 102 -24.78 -13.39 25.98
C LEU A 102 -25.97 -13.32 26.94
N VAL A 103 -25.83 -13.85 28.16
CA VAL A 103 -26.87 -13.81 29.18
C VAL A 103 -27.11 -12.39 29.68
N GLU A 104 -26.04 -11.60 29.79
CA GLU A 104 -26.14 -10.17 30.11
C GLU A 104 -26.92 -9.42 29.01
N ILE A 105 -26.57 -9.66 27.75
CA ILE A 105 -27.27 -9.09 26.59
C ILE A 105 -28.76 -9.44 26.61
N ASP A 106 -29.10 -10.71 26.84
CA ASP A 106 -30.49 -11.17 26.88
C ASP A 106 -31.29 -10.52 28.04
N ASN A 107 -30.66 -10.35 29.20
CA ASN A 107 -31.28 -9.69 30.35
C ASN A 107 -31.54 -8.20 30.08
N GLU A 108 -30.55 -7.47 29.56
CA GLU A 108 -30.70 -6.07 29.17
C GLU A 108 -31.81 -5.89 28.14
N ILE A 109 -31.85 -6.75 27.10
CA ILE A 109 -32.89 -6.73 26.07
C ILE A 109 -34.28 -6.93 26.70
N ASN A 110 -34.41 -7.86 27.65
CA ASN A 110 -35.70 -8.13 28.29
C ASN A 110 -36.14 -7.03 29.25
N GLU A 111 -35.21 -6.39 29.94
CA GLU A 111 -35.49 -5.24 30.79
C GLU A 111 -35.97 -4.04 29.95
N LEU A 112 -35.25 -3.72 28.87
CA LEU A 112 -35.64 -2.67 27.94
C LEU A 112 -37.02 -2.92 27.33
N LYS A 113 -37.33 -4.19 26.99
CA LYS A 113 -38.67 -4.58 26.51
C LYS A 113 -39.77 -4.30 27.53
N ARG A 114 -39.53 -4.60 28.81
CA ARG A 114 -40.52 -4.35 29.88
C ARG A 114 -40.76 -2.86 30.07
N GLU A 115 -39.69 -2.06 30.06
CA GLU A 115 -39.78 -0.61 30.17
C GLU A 115 -40.59 0.00 29.02
N ILE A 116 -40.34 -0.44 27.78
CA ILE A 116 -41.12 -0.02 26.60
C ILE A 116 -42.61 -0.38 26.76
N LEU A 117 -42.92 -1.60 27.18
CA LEU A 117 -44.31 -2.05 27.37
C LEU A 117 -45.01 -1.25 28.47
N GLN A 118 -44.30 -0.88 29.53
CA GLN A 118 -44.83 -0.07 30.61
C GLN A 118 -45.15 1.35 30.14
N LEU A 119 -44.22 2.02 29.44
CA LEU A 119 -44.45 3.36 28.87
C LEU A 119 -45.62 3.38 27.88
N LEU A 120 -45.74 2.35 27.04
CA LEU A 120 -46.88 2.23 26.12
C LEU A 120 -48.21 2.06 26.86
N SER A 121 -48.22 1.35 27.99
CA SER A 121 -49.44 1.17 28.80
C SER A 121 -49.88 2.46 29.51
N GLU A 122 -48.94 3.30 29.92
CA GLU A 122 -49.21 4.60 30.55
C GLU A 122 -49.81 5.61 29.56
N VAL A 123 -49.50 5.50 28.25
CA VAL A 123 -50.06 6.36 27.19
C VAL A 123 -51.42 5.88 26.70
N GLN A 124 -51.69 4.58 26.76
CA GLN A 124 -52.97 3.99 26.36
C GLN A 124 -54.06 4.05 27.45
N SER A 125 -53.70 4.51 28.66
CA SER A 125 -54.60 4.73 29.80
C SER A 125 -54.99 6.20 29.92
#